data_AF-A0A0D3JUR7-F1
#
_entry.id   AF-A0A0D3JUR7-F1
#
_cell.length_a   1.000
_cell.length_b   1.000
_cell.length_c   1.000
_cell.angle_alpha   90.00
_cell.angle_beta   90.00
_cell.angle_gamma   90.00
#
_symmetry.space_group_name_H-M   'P 1'
#
loop_
_entity.id
_entity.type
_entity.pdbx_description
1 polymer ?
#
loop_
_entity_poly.entity_id
_entity_poly.type
_entity_poly.pdbx_seq_one_letter_code
_entity_poly.pdbx_strand_id
1 'polypeptide(L)'
;MGKDYYAILGVGRDADDEQIKRGYRKQAVKWHPDKWTSKSESERAAAEERFKDAAAAYEVLSDKQKRTIYDQYGEEGLKAGGGGGGCGGGGMPGGFGGMGGRPMDGGVKFTFSSGGGGRSMDNARAEELFRQFFSQGDPFRSADDPFDDIFAGLSGLRRSTGIASGGRRAPRADVLPHGTPVRLCDLSQANFNGASGTIDQWDEARGRYVVSLGKGVSLAVRTQNVSQVVAEARVVGTSQPQLNGKVAAAATFDRATKRYRMEGLTSKGVVALKPENVILPQRTRVTIQDVISRPQLNGRAGSIRDVEGDRYVVDLPGEAPLKVRFHAAVAC
;
A
#
# COMPACT_ATOMS: atom_id res chain seq x y z
N MET A 1 31.00 -15.89 -23.49
CA MET A 1 29.55 -15.71 -23.70
C MET A 1 29.16 -14.44 -22.97
N GLY A 2 28.65 -13.43 -23.66
CA GLY A 2 28.24 -12.16 -23.05
C GLY A 2 27.12 -12.36 -22.03
N LYS A 3 27.03 -11.48 -21.04
CA LYS A 3 25.96 -11.53 -20.04
C LYS A 3 24.61 -11.25 -20.71
N ASP A 4 23.61 -12.10 -20.47
CA ASP A 4 22.23 -11.86 -20.93
C ASP A 4 21.50 -10.96 -19.92
N TYR A 5 21.39 -9.68 -20.24
CA TYR A 5 20.76 -8.67 -19.38
C TYR A 5 19.26 -8.93 -19.17
N TYR A 6 18.57 -9.53 -20.14
CA TYR A 6 17.17 -9.93 -19.99
C TYR A 6 17.05 -11.08 -18.99
N ALA A 7 17.95 -12.07 -19.06
CA ALA A 7 18.00 -13.18 -18.11
C ALA A 7 18.38 -12.72 -16.69
N ILE A 8 19.30 -11.75 -16.57
CA ILE A 8 19.70 -11.16 -15.28
C ILE A 8 18.51 -10.46 -14.60
N LEU A 9 17.73 -9.68 -15.35
CA LEU A 9 16.52 -9.05 -14.83
C LEU A 9 15.34 -10.01 -14.67
N GLY A 10 15.41 -11.19 -15.30
CA GLY A 10 14.36 -12.21 -15.28
C GLY A 10 13.15 -11.83 -16.15
N VAL A 11 13.40 -11.15 -17.26
CA VAL A 11 12.37 -10.66 -18.20
C VAL A 11 12.61 -11.26 -19.60
N GLY A 12 11.56 -11.30 -20.43
CA GLY A 12 11.69 -11.73 -21.83
C GLY A 12 12.41 -10.68 -22.68
N ARG A 13 12.92 -11.07 -23.86
CA ARG A 13 13.54 -10.14 -24.82
C ARG A 13 12.53 -9.13 -25.39
N ASP A 14 11.26 -9.54 -25.46
CA ASP A 14 10.12 -8.71 -25.86
C ASP A 14 9.55 -7.85 -24.70
N ALA A 15 10.26 -7.76 -23.57
CA ALA A 15 9.76 -7.04 -22.41
C ALA A 15 9.59 -5.53 -22.68
N ASP A 16 8.48 -4.99 -22.22
CA ASP A 16 8.22 -3.55 -22.27
C ASP A 16 9.02 -2.78 -21.22
N ASP A 17 9.15 -1.46 -21.39
CA ASP A 17 9.93 -0.58 -20.51
C ASP A 17 9.47 -0.71 -19.04
N GLU A 18 8.16 -0.90 -18.81
CA GLU A 18 7.59 -1.15 -17.48
C GLU A 18 8.02 -2.50 -16.88
N GLN A 19 8.10 -3.54 -17.71
CA GLN A 19 8.51 -4.88 -17.28
C GLN A 19 10.00 -4.91 -16.93
N ILE A 20 10.83 -4.19 -17.68
CA ILE A 20 12.26 -4.02 -17.40
C ILE A 20 12.47 -3.29 -16.06
N LYS A 21 11.73 -2.20 -15.82
CA LYS A 21 11.72 -1.50 -14.52
C LYS A 21 11.28 -2.40 -13.37
N ARG A 22 10.24 -3.22 -13.57
CA ARG A 22 9.75 -4.18 -12.56
C ARG A 22 10.78 -5.29 -12.30
N GLY A 23 11.45 -5.80 -13.32
CA GLY A 23 12.52 -6.79 -13.20
C GLY A 23 13.70 -6.27 -12.38
N TYR A 24 14.15 -5.04 -12.68
CA TYR A 24 15.21 -4.37 -11.92
C TYR A 24 14.85 -4.21 -10.44
N ARG A 25 13.64 -3.71 -10.12
CA ARG A 25 13.16 -3.60 -8.74
C ARG A 25 13.30 -4.92 -7.97
N LYS A 26 12.83 -6.01 -8.57
CA LYS A 26 12.81 -7.33 -7.94
C LYS A 26 14.23 -7.84 -7.64
N GLN A 27 15.16 -7.69 -8.57
CA GLN A 27 16.54 -8.14 -8.39
C GLN A 27 17.31 -7.24 -7.44
N ALA A 28 17.11 -5.92 -7.52
CA ALA A 28 17.81 -4.96 -6.69
C ALA A 28 17.54 -5.16 -5.19
N VAL A 29 16.29 -5.43 -4.78
CA VAL A 29 16.00 -5.77 -3.37
C VAL A 29 16.37 -7.18 -2.97
N LYS A 30 16.35 -8.11 -3.92
CA LYS A 30 16.78 -9.48 -3.63
C LYS A 30 18.27 -9.54 -3.29
N TRP A 31 19.09 -8.76 -3.98
CA TRP A 31 20.55 -8.78 -3.85
C TRP A 31 21.14 -7.59 -3.07
N HIS A 32 20.30 -6.77 -2.42
CA HIS A 32 20.76 -5.60 -1.68
C HIS A 32 21.64 -5.98 -0.47
N PRO A 33 22.80 -5.34 -0.26
CA PRO A 33 23.78 -5.73 0.77
C PRO A 33 23.22 -5.79 2.19
N ASP A 34 22.20 -4.98 2.50
CA ASP A 34 21.51 -4.97 3.81
C ASP A 34 20.89 -6.33 4.18
N LYS A 35 20.36 -7.09 3.21
CA LYS A 35 19.76 -8.43 3.47
C LYS A 35 20.80 -9.54 3.61
N TRP A 36 22.03 -9.30 3.16
CA TRP A 36 23.10 -10.30 3.10
C TRP A 36 24.20 -10.04 4.13
N THR A 37 24.03 -9.05 5.01
CA THR A 37 25.00 -8.72 6.07
C THR A 37 25.26 -9.87 7.06
N SER A 38 24.28 -10.76 7.26
CA SER A 38 24.33 -11.91 8.17
C SER A 38 24.87 -13.20 7.54
N LYS A 39 25.27 -13.17 6.27
CA LYS A 39 25.72 -14.33 5.47
C LYS A 39 27.25 -14.37 5.35
N SER A 40 27.79 -15.50 4.86
CA SER A 40 29.25 -15.64 4.73
C SER A 40 29.83 -14.62 3.75
N GLU A 41 31.13 -14.32 3.89
CA GLU A 41 31.82 -13.35 3.03
C GLU A 41 31.75 -13.72 1.54
N SER A 42 31.78 -15.02 1.22
CA SER A 42 31.58 -15.54 -0.14
C SER A 42 30.17 -15.29 -0.69
N GLU A 43 29.12 -15.44 0.13
CA GLU A 43 27.73 -15.18 -0.28
C GLU A 43 27.48 -13.68 -0.46
N ARG A 44 28.13 -12.84 0.35
CA ARG A 44 28.09 -11.38 0.23
C ARG A 44 28.72 -10.89 -1.07
N ALA A 45 29.90 -11.41 -1.41
CA ALA A 45 30.57 -11.07 -2.66
C ALA A 45 29.73 -11.47 -3.89
N ALA A 46 29.12 -12.66 -3.85
CA ALA A 46 28.22 -13.13 -4.92
C ALA A 46 26.93 -12.29 -5.04
N ALA A 47 26.38 -11.83 -3.91
CA ALA A 47 25.23 -10.93 -3.91
C ALA A 47 25.58 -9.55 -4.49
N GLU A 48 26.75 -9.01 -4.14
CA GLU A 48 27.24 -7.74 -4.67
C GLU A 48 27.46 -7.80 -6.19
N GLU A 49 28.03 -8.88 -6.70
CA GLU A 49 28.20 -9.08 -8.14
C GLU A 49 26.85 -9.12 -8.86
N ARG A 50 25.86 -9.84 -8.31
CA ARG A 50 24.50 -9.89 -8.87
C ARG A 50 23.76 -8.55 -8.80
N PHE A 51 24.04 -7.74 -7.78
CA PHE A 51 23.49 -6.40 -7.65
C PHE A 51 24.06 -5.46 -8.71
N LYS A 52 25.38 -5.51 -8.96
CA LYS A 52 26.05 -4.75 -10.03
C LYS A 52 25.53 -5.15 -11.41
N ASP A 53 25.37 -6.46 -11.64
CA ASP A 53 24.85 -6.98 -12.90
C ASP A 53 23.40 -6.56 -13.16
N ALA A 54 22.55 -6.55 -12.13
CA ALA A 54 21.18 -6.08 -12.24
C ALA A 54 21.10 -4.58 -12.57
N ALA A 55 21.95 -3.76 -11.95
CA ALA A 55 22.02 -2.33 -12.25
C ALA A 55 22.54 -2.06 -13.67
N ALA A 56 23.55 -2.81 -14.12
CA ALA A 56 24.12 -2.69 -15.46
C ALA A 56 23.08 -3.07 -16.53
N ALA A 57 22.35 -4.16 -16.29
CA ALA A 57 21.27 -4.60 -17.15
C ALA A 57 20.18 -3.52 -17.28
N TYR A 58 19.79 -2.89 -16.18
CA TYR A 58 18.81 -1.81 -16.21
C TYR A 58 19.32 -0.57 -16.95
N GLU A 59 20.57 -0.15 -16.74
CA GLU A 59 21.14 1.01 -17.42
C GLU A 59 21.18 0.85 -18.95
N VAL A 60 21.39 -0.38 -19.42
CA VAL A 60 21.41 -0.72 -20.85
C VAL A 60 20.00 -0.88 -21.41
N LEU A 61 19.12 -1.59 -20.71
CA LEU A 61 17.79 -1.95 -21.22
C LEU A 61 16.74 -0.84 -21.05
N SER A 62 16.95 0.10 -20.11
CA SER A 62 16.04 1.24 -19.90
C SER A 62 16.17 2.34 -20.95
N ASP A 63 17.31 2.41 -21.65
CA ASP A 63 17.55 3.36 -22.73
C ASP A 63 17.34 2.66 -24.07
N LYS A 64 16.33 3.11 -24.84
CA LYS A 64 15.98 2.52 -26.14
C LYS A 64 17.14 2.49 -27.13
N GLN A 65 18.05 3.47 -27.05
CA GLN A 65 19.22 3.53 -27.91
C GLN A 65 20.28 2.49 -27.50
N LYS A 66 20.54 2.35 -26.19
CA LYS A 66 21.47 1.34 -25.66
C LYS A 66 20.94 -0.08 -25.81
N ARG A 67 19.62 -0.28 -25.64
CA ARG A 67 18.92 -1.55 -25.86
C ARG A 67 19.08 -2.02 -27.31
N THR A 68 18.89 -1.12 -28.27
CA THR A 68 19.06 -1.44 -29.70
C THR A 68 20.50 -1.88 -30.00
N ILE A 69 21.50 -1.19 -29.45
CA ILE A 69 22.92 -1.56 -29.62
C ILE A 69 23.22 -2.91 -28.97
N TYR A 70 22.67 -3.16 -27.77
CA TYR A 70 22.80 -4.45 -27.07
C TYR A 70 22.15 -5.61 -27.84
N ASP A 71 20.97 -5.40 -28.40
CA ASP A 71 20.25 -6.42 -29.16
C ASP A 71 20.96 -6.75 -30.48
N GLN A 72 21.67 -5.78 -31.08
CA GLN A 72 22.40 -5.96 -32.35
C GLN A 72 23.84 -6.48 -32.18
N TYR A 73 24.57 -6.03 -31.16
CA TYR A 73 26.01 -6.27 -31.00
C TYR A 73 26.40 -6.91 -29.66
N GLY A 74 25.42 -7.18 -28.79
CA GLY A 74 25.66 -7.74 -27.46
C GLY A 74 26.43 -6.81 -26.53
N GLU A 75 26.97 -7.38 -25.45
CA GLU A 75 27.79 -6.67 -24.46
C GLU A 75 29.06 -6.06 -25.08
N GLU A 76 29.59 -6.69 -26.14
CA GLU A 76 30.81 -6.25 -26.83
C GLU A 76 30.60 -4.92 -27.57
N GLY A 77 29.40 -4.70 -28.15
CA GLY A 77 29.04 -3.42 -28.78
C GLY A 77 28.92 -2.24 -27.82
N LEU A 78 28.49 -2.51 -26.57
CA LEU A 78 28.44 -1.49 -25.51
C LEU A 78 29.83 -1.10 -25.01
N LYS A 79 30.76 -2.07 -24.95
CA LYS A 79 32.17 -1.81 -24.58
C LYS A 79 32.94 -1.12 -25.72
N ALA A 80 32.65 -1.45 -26.97
CA ALA A 80 33.27 -0.82 -28.14
C ALA A 80 32.87 0.66 -28.33
N GLY A 81 31.69 1.07 -27.86
CA GLY A 81 31.25 2.48 -27.88
C GLY A 81 31.79 3.35 -26.73
N GLY A 82 32.34 2.74 -25.67
CA GLY A 82 32.81 3.42 -24.45
C GLY A 82 34.32 3.37 -24.22
N GLY A 83 35.07 2.76 -25.13
CA GLY A 83 36.50 2.48 -24.97
C GLY A 83 37.31 2.81 -26.22
N GLY A 84 37.45 4.09 -26.54
CA GLY A 84 38.62 4.57 -27.28
C GLY A 84 39.83 4.59 -26.34
N GLY A 85 40.26 3.41 -25.89
CA GLY A 85 41.49 3.25 -25.13
C GLY A 85 42.70 3.53 -26.03
N GLY A 86 43.64 4.30 -25.50
CA GLY A 86 44.99 4.32 -26.04
C GLY A 86 45.57 2.90 -25.97
N CYS A 87 45.69 2.26 -27.12
CA CYS A 87 46.73 1.28 -27.39
C CYS A 87 47.18 1.52 -28.83
N GLY A 88 48.37 2.12 -28.95
CA GLY A 88 49.08 2.15 -30.22
C GLY A 88 49.46 0.73 -30.64
N GLY A 89 49.38 0.48 -31.95
CA GLY A 89 49.98 -0.70 -32.56
C GLY A 89 49.18 -1.36 -33.67
N GLY A 90 49.12 -0.71 -34.84
CA GLY A 90 49.18 -1.38 -36.15
C GLY A 90 47.94 -2.13 -36.67
N GLY A 91 47.35 -1.63 -37.77
CA GLY A 91 46.51 -2.43 -38.67
C GLY A 91 45.22 -1.74 -39.17
N MET A 92 45.36 -0.93 -40.22
CA MET A 92 44.37 -0.25 -41.10
C MET A 92 43.10 -1.04 -41.54
N PRO A 93 42.15 -0.44 -42.31
CA PRO A 93 42.03 0.97 -42.74
C PRO A 93 40.61 1.59 -42.65
N GLY A 94 40.57 2.92 -42.46
CA GLY A 94 39.45 3.81 -42.82
C GLY A 94 38.48 4.07 -41.66
N GLY A 95 38.35 5.26 -41.08
CA GLY A 95 38.89 6.58 -41.36
C GLY A 95 37.97 7.57 -40.65
N PHE A 96 38.36 8.10 -39.50
CA PHE A 96 37.71 9.26 -38.88
C PHE A 96 38.71 9.99 -37.97
N GLY A 97 39.43 10.95 -38.57
CA GLY A 97 40.31 11.86 -37.86
C GLY A 97 39.70 13.25 -37.78
N GLY A 98 39.84 13.88 -36.61
CA GLY A 98 40.22 15.29 -36.51
C GLY A 98 39.11 16.36 -36.58
N MET A 99 38.83 16.93 -35.40
CA MET A 99 38.86 18.37 -35.13
C MET A 99 37.90 19.33 -35.89
N GLY A 100 36.89 19.82 -35.16
CA GLY A 100 36.48 21.24 -35.17
C GLY A 100 35.49 21.73 -36.25
N GLY A 101 34.40 22.39 -35.80
CA GLY A 101 33.78 23.49 -36.56
C GLY A 101 32.39 23.28 -37.17
N ARG A 102 31.33 23.38 -36.35
CA ARG A 102 29.92 23.80 -36.64
C ARG A 102 29.22 23.18 -37.89
N PRO A 103 27.96 23.55 -38.26
CA PRO A 103 26.85 22.59 -38.20
C PRO A 103 26.12 22.40 -39.55
N MET A 104 25.75 21.16 -39.91
CA MET A 104 24.50 20.84 -40.62
C MET A 104 24.45 19.34 -40.98
N ASP A 105 23.22 18.84 -40.98
CA ASP A 105 22.72 17.64 -41.67
C ASP A 105 22.81 16.25 -40.99
N GLY A 106 21.67 15.84 -40.41
CA GLY A 106 21.10 14.50 -40.60
C GLY A 106 21.59 13.30 -39.78
N GLY A 107 22.73 13.36 -39.09
CA GLY A 107 23.28 12.19 -38.35
C GLY A 107 22.99 12.20 -36.86
N VAL A 108 22.28 11.18 -36.35
CA VAL A 108 22.03 10.96 -34.91
C VAL A 108 23.37 10.87 -34.16
N LYS A 109 23.74 11.93 -33.45
CA LYS A 109 24.88 11.92 -32.51
C LYS A 109 24.43 11.23 -31.23
N PHE A 110 24.95 10.03 -30.99
CA PHE A 110 24.77 9.35 -29.70
C PHE A 110 25.65 10.02 -28.65
N THR A 111 25.05 10.86 -27.82
CA THR A 111 25.67 11.32 -26.57
C THR A 111 25.42 10.25 -25.51
N PHE A 112 26.39 9.36 -25.30
CA PHE A 112 26.46 8.62 -24.05
C PHE A 112 26.70 9.66 -22.96
N SER A 113 25.78 9.79 -22.00
CA SER A 113 25.98 10.61 -20.80
C SER A 113 27.10 10.00 -19.96
N SER A 114 28.32 10.23 -20.42
CA SER A 114 29.58 10.11 -19.71
C SER A 114 29.82 11.49 -19.08
N GLY A 115 29.04 11.79 -18.05
CA GLY A 115 29.54 12.58 -16.95
C GLY A 115 30.53 11.72 -16.17
N GLY A 116 31.78 11.66 -16.65
CA GLY A 116 32.90 11.04 -15.95
C GLY A 116 33.04 9.53 -16.11
N GLY A 117 33.96 9.12 -16.99
CA GLY A 117 34.70 7.85 -16.89
C GLY A 117 33.90 6.58 -17.18
N GLY A 118 34.15 5.98 -18.33
CA GLY A 118 33.77 4.59 -18.62
C GLY A 118 34.40 3.63 -17.61
N ARG A 119 33.69 3.39 -16.51
CA ARG A 119 33.95 2.30 -15.58
C ARG A 119 32.71 1.44 -15.51
N SER A 120 32.94 0.13 -15.48
CA SER A 120 31.96 -0.89 -15.13
C SER A 120 31.07 -0.43 -13.99
N MET A 121 29.84 -0.94 -13.93
CA MET A 121 28.90 -0.66 -12.84
C MET A 121 29.55 -0.95 -11.48
N ASP A 122 30.01 0.11 -10.80
CA ASP A 122 30.59 0.02 -9.46
C ASP A 122 29.49 0.07 -8.41
N ASN A 123 29.79 -0.45 -7.21
CA ASN A 123 28.79 -0.58 -6.13
C ASN A 123 28.14 0.76 -5.76
N ALA A 124 28.91 1.85 -5.78
CA ALA A 124 28.42 3.20 -5.50
C ALA A 124 27.40 3.71 -6.55
N ARG A 125 27.64 3.44 -7.84
CA ARG A 125 26.72 3.84 -8.93
C ARG A 125 25.46 2.97 -8.93
N ALA A 126 25.60 1.69 -8.60
CA ALA A 126 24.46 0.79 -8.40
C ALA A 126 23.60 1.23 -7.19
N GLU A 127 24.23 1.68 -6.10
CA GLU A 127 23.53 2.20 -4.92
C GLU A 127 22.89 3.58 -5.18
N GLU A 128 23.52 4.44 -5.99
CA GLU A 128 22.93 5.71 -6.42
C GLU A 128 21.73 5.51 -7.32
N LEU A 129 21.82 4.61 -8.31
CA LEU A 129 20.69 4.25 -9.16
C LEU A 129 19.56 3.63 -8.35
N PHE A 130 19.88 2.79 -7.36
CA PHE A 130 18.91 2.28 -6.39
C PHE A 130 18.27 3.41 -5.59
N ARG A 131 19.05 4.32 -5.00
CA ARG A 131 18.52 5.46 -4.26
C ARG A 131 17.66 6.35 -5.14
N GLN A 132 18.07 6.67 -6.36
CA GLN A 132 17.27 7.45 -7.29
C GLN A 132 15.92 6.77 -7.58
N PHE A 133 15.97 5.46 -7.80
CA PHE A 133 14.80 4.64 -8.11
C PHE A 133 13.86 4.44 -6.90
N PHE A 134 14.38 4.44 -5.66
CA PHE A 134 13.60 4.14 -4.44
C PHE A 134 13.40 5.32 -3.47
N SER A 135 14.11 6.44 -3.64
CA SER A 135 14.01 7.63 -2.78
C SER A 135 13.14 8.74 -3.38
N GLN A 136 13.05 8.83 -4.71
CA GLN A 136 12.12 9.71 -5.38
C GLN A 136 10.82 8.92 -5.54
N GLY A 137 9.89 9.10 -4.59
CA GLY A 137 8.61 8.41 -4.60
C GLY A 137 7.89 8.62 -5.93
N ASP A 138 7.94 7.62 -6.80
CA ASP A 138 7.33 7.67 -8.13
C ASP A 138 5.80 7.85 -8.01
N PRO A 139 5.21 8.80 -8.75
CA PRO A 139 3.77 9.02 -8.80
C PRO A 139 3.00 7.99 -9.66
N PHE A 140 3.69 6.98 -10.21
CA PHE A 140 3.11 5.91 -11.03
C PHE A 140 3.08 4.55 -10.29
N ARG A 141 2.80 4.56 -8.99
CA ARG A 141 2.39 3.36 -8.25
C ARG A 141 1.07 2.85 -8.82
N SER A 142 1.13 1.85 -9.70
CA SER A 142 -0.04 1.07 -10.07
C SER A 142 -0.45 0.22 -8.87
N ALA A 143 -1.67 0.41 -8.38
CA ALA A 143 -2.22 -0.24 -7.16
C ALA A 143 -2.36 -1.77 -7.23
N ASP A 144 -1.90 -2.39 -8.31
CA ASP A 144 -2.06 -3.82 -8.64
C ASP A 144 -0.71 -4.56 -8.77
N ASP A 145 0.41 -3.98 -8.30
CA ASP A 145 1.71 -4.65 -8.33
C ASP A 145 1.90 -5.61 -7.13
N PRO A 146 1.95 -6.95 -7.33
CA PRO A 146 2.05 -7.94 -6.25
C PRO A 146 3.41 -7.96 -5.52
N PHE A 147 4.26 -6.96 -5.76
CA PHE A 147 5.59 -6.81 -5.18
C PHE A 147 5.70 -5.57 -4.26
N ASP A 148 4.64 -4.77 -4.08
CA ASP A 148 4.62 -3.61 -3.15
C ASP A 148 4.76 -4.05 -1.67
N ASP A 149 4.35 -5.27 -1.31
CA ASP A 149 4.51 -5.85 0.04
C ASP A 149 5.97 -6.07 0.45
N ILE A 150 6.88 -6.28 -0.53
CA ILE A 150 8.31 -6.52 -0.26
C ILE A 150 9.04 -5.19 0.02
N PHE A 151 8.53 -4.09 -0.54
CA PHE A 151 9.17 -2.77 -0.48
C PHE A 151 8.58 -1.83 0.57
N ALA A 152 7.35 -2.08 1.02
CA ALA A 152 6.80 -1.42 2.21
C ALA A 152 7.65 -1.63 3.49
N GLY A 153 8.53 -2.65 3.49
CA GLY A 153 9.51 -2.90 4.56
C GLY A 153 10.82 -2.13 4.44
N LEU A 154 11.19 -1.60 3.26
CA LEU A 154 12.49 -0.94 3.04
C LEU A 154 12.46 0.57 3.31
N SER A 155 11.28 1.19 3.32
CA SER A 155 11.09 2.59 3.77
C SER A 155 11.02 2.73 5.30
N GLY A 156 11.33 1.67 6.05
CA GLY A 156 11.19 1.60 7.51
C GLY A 156 12.46 1.79 8.32
N LEU A 157 13.62 2.10 7.72
CA LEU A 157 14.87 2.19 8.47
C LEU A 157 15.09 3.57 9.13
N ARG A 158 14.19 3.92 10.06
CA ARG A 158 14.54 4.61 11.31
C ARG A 158 13.59 4.17 12.43
N ARG A 159 13.91 3.04 13.07
CA ARG A 159 14.16 2.96 14.52
C ARG A 159 14.55 1.54 14.94
N SER A 160 15.81 1.44 15.35
CA SER A 160 16.35 0.68 16.48
C SER A 160 15.78 -0.71 16.80
N THR A 161 16.63 -1.72 16.60
CA THR A 161 16.96 -2.78 17.56
C THR A 161 15.94 -3.03 18.67
N GLY A 162 15.22 -4.14 18.55
CA GLY A 162 14.39 -4.73 19.60
C GLY A 162 14.22 -6.22 19.36
N ILE A 163 14.99 -7.01 20.09
CA ILE A 163 14.96 -8.47 20.18
C ILE A 163 13.56 -8.97 20.55
N ALA A 164 13.25 -10.18 20.08
CA ALA A 164 12.02 -10.94 20.27
C ALA A 164 11.37 -10.84 21.67
N SER A 165 10.06 -10.60 21.69
CA SER A 165 9.15 -11.17 22.69
C SER A 165 7.70 -11.10 22.17
N GLY A 166 6.95 -12.18 22.37
CA GLY A 166 5.54 -12.31 21.98
C GLY A 166 4.62 -11.40 22.78
N GLY A 167 4.69 -10.09 22.53
CA GLY A 167 3.68 -9.14 22.98
C GLY A 167 2.55 -9.09 21.97
N ARG A 168 1.33 -9.45 22.40
CA ARG A 168 0.10 -9.06 21.70
C ARG A 168 0.17 -7.55 21.46
N ARG A 169 0.46 -7.14 20.22
CA ARG A 169 0.36 -5.76 19.79
C ARG A 169 -1.05 -5.31 20.18
N ALA A 170 -1.16 -4.24 20.96
CA ALA A 170 -2.45 -3.71 21.35
C ALA A 170 -3.32 -3.59 20.09
N PRO A 171 -4.54 -4.16 20.07
CA PRO A 171 -5.38 -4.09 18.89
C PRO A 171 -5.53 -2.61 18.53
N ARG A 172 -5.30 -2.25 17.26
CA ARG A 172 -5.58 -0.89 16.80
C ARG A 172 -7.00 -0.55 17.21
N ALA A 173 -7.14 0.55 17.95
CA ALA A 173 -8.42 0.95 18.49
C ALA A 173 -9.39 1.49 17.41
N ASP A 174 -8.99 1.43 16.15
CA ASP A 174 -9.81 1.67 14.96
C ASP A 174 -10.45 0.38 14.39
N VAL A 175 -10.02 -0.80 14.88
CA VAL A 175 -10.41 -2.11 14.35
C VAL A 175 -11.43 -2.78 15.27
N LEU A 176 -12.64 -3.02 14.78
CA LEU A 176 -13.72 -3.70 15.53
C LEU A 176 -13.23 -5.04 16.12
N PRO A 177 -13.61 -5.39 17.36
CA PRO A 177 -13.16 -6.62 17.99
C PRO A 177 -13.71 -7.85 17.26
N HIS A 178 -12.98 -8.97 17.36
CA HIS A 178 -13.49 -10.28 16.92
C HIS A 178 -14.79 -10.62 17.66
N GLY A 179 -15.69 -11.33 17.00
CA GLY A 179 -17.03 -11.65 17.49
C GLY A 179 -18.05 -10.51 17.40
N THR A 180 -17.67 -9.32 16.92
CA THR A 180 -18.62 -8.22 16.77
C THR A 180 -19.58 -8.51 15.61
N PRO A 181 -20.90 -8.46 15.85
CA PRO A 181 -21.88 -8.64 14.80
C PRO A 181 -21.85 -7.44 13.86
N VAL A 182 -21.77 -7.73 12.57
CA VAL A 182 -21.68 -6.74 11.51
C VAL A 182 -22.59 -7.12 10.36
N ARG A 183 -23.03 -6.13 9.61
CA ARG A 183 -23.77 -6.29 8.38
C ARG A 183 -22.92 -5.80 7.23
N LEU A 184 -22.89 -6.58 6.16
CA LEU A 184 -22.18 -6.23 4.95
C LEU A 184 -23.00 -5.25 4.12
N CYS A 185 -22.35 -4.19 3.65
CA CYS A 185 -22.94 -3.16 2.81
C CYS A 185 -22.00 -2.80 1.66
N ASP A 186 -22.58 -2.31 0.56
CA ASP A 186 -21.84 -1.72 -0.57
C ASP A 186 -20.71 -2.59 -1.15
N LEU A 187 -20.89 -3.92 -1.11
CA LEU A 187 -20.03 -4.85 -1.81
C LEU A 187 -20.37 -4.86 -3.30
N SER A 188 -19.32 -5.00 -4.11
CA SER A 188 -19.43 -5.23 -5.56
C SER A 188 -20.24 -6.50 -5.87
N GLN A 189 -20.18 -7.50 -4.98
CA GLN A 189 -21.03 -8.68 -5.04
C GLN A 189 -22.33 -8.40 -4.28
N ALA A 190 -23.36 -7.92 -5.00
CA ALA A 190 -24.66 -7.57 -4.42
C ALA A 190 -25.34 -8.71 -3.65
N ASN A 191 -25.00 -9.97 -3.98
CA ASN A 191 -25.55 -11.17 -3.35
C ASN A 191 -25.24 -11.26 -1.84
N PHE A 192 -24.20 -10.56 -1.36
CA PHE A 192 -23.82 -10.53 0.05
C PHE A 192 -24.22 -9.23 0.75
N ASN A 193 -24.77 -8.25 0.03
CA ASN A 193 -25.24 -7.00 0.63
C ASN A 193 -26.48 -7.25 1.48
N GLY A 194 -26.43 -6.79 2.73
CA GLY A 194 -27.47 -7.06 3.73
C GLY A 194 -27.29 -8.37 4.49
N ALA A 195 -26.28 -9.19 4.15
CA ALA A 195 -25.95 -10.36 4.94
C ALA A 195 -25.35 -9.94 6.31
N SER A 196 -25.82 -10.58 7.37
CA SER A 196 -25.29 -10.41 8.72
C SER A 196 -24.21 -11.45 8.98
N GLY A 197 -23.13 -11.05 9.63
CA GLY A 197 -22.03 -11.92 10.01
C GLY A 197 -21.34 -11.45 11.27
N THR A 198 -20.28 -12.15 11.64
CA THR A 198 -19.41 -11.77 12.76
C THR A 198 -18.00 -11.53 12.25
N ILE A 199 -17.32 -10.54 12.82
CA ILE A 199 -15.90 -10.33 12.52
C ILE A 199 -15.11 -11.50 13.13
N ASP A 200 -14.40 -12.23 12.29
CA ASP A 200 -13.53 -13.31 12.71
C ASP A 200 -12.14 -12.75 13.03
N GLN A 201 -11.54 -12.08 12.03
CA GLN A 201 -10.19 -11.54 12.14
C GLN A 201 -10.03 -10.24 11.34
N TRP A 202 -9.06 -9.42 11.75
CA TRP A 202 -8.56 -8.30 10.94
C TRP A 202 -7.27 -8.70 10.24
N ASP A 203 -7.27 -8.62 8.91
CA ASP A 203 -6.08 -8.80 8.10
C ASP A 203 -5.36 -7.44 7.97
N GLU A 204 -4.29 -7.27 8.76
CA GLU A 204 -3.50 -6.03 8.78
C GLU A 204 -2.71 -5.84 7.48
N ALA A 205 -2.33 -6.92 6.80
CA ALA A 205 -1.58 -6.83 5.54
C ALA A 205 -2.46 -6.27 4.42
N ARG A 206 -3.74 -6.66 4.39
CA ARG A 206 -4.69 -6.26 3.35
C ARG A 206 -5.58 -5.08 3.72
N GLY A 207 -5.62 -4.69 5.00
CA GLY A 207 -6.53 -3.68 5.52
C GLY A 207 -8.01 -4.10 5.38
N ARG A 208 -8.31 -5.39 5.57
CA ARG A 208 -9.66 -5.96 5.38
C ARG A 208 -10.11 -6.73 6.62
N TYR A 209 -11.40 -6.65 6.93
CA TYR A 209 -12.04 -7.54 7.89
C TYR A 209 -12.34 -8.88 7.23
N VAL A 210 -12.06 -9.97 7.93
CA VAL A 210 -12.58 -11.29 7.62
C VAL A 210 -13.90 -11.43 8.37
N VAL A 211 -15.01 -11.43 7.65
CA VAL A 211 -16.36 -11.56 8.21
C VAL A 211 -16.89 -12.96 7.90
N SER A 212 -17.29 -13.67 8.94
CA SER A 212 -17.96 -14.96 8.84
C SER A 212 -19.47 -14.76 8.75
N LEU A 213 -20.09 -15.20 7.65
CA LEU A 213 -21.53 -15.05 7.38
C LEU A 213 -22.36 -16.26 7.84
N GLY A 214 -21.74 -17.22 8.53
CA GLY A 214 -22.35 -18.51 8.84
C GLY A 214 -22.27 -19.49 7.68
N LYS A 215 -22.46 -20.79 7.97
CA LYS A 215 -22.31 -21.92 7.02
C LYS A 215 -20.89 -22.11 6.45
N GLY A 216 -19.86 -21.63 7.16
CA GLY A 216 -18.45 -21.77 6.75
C GLY A 216 -18.01 -20.79 5.66
N VAL A 217 -18.83 -19.77 5.35
CA VAL A 217 -18.50 -18.74 4.36
C VAL A 217 -17.85 -17.55 5.06
N SER A 218 -16.58 -17.30 4.76
CA SER A 218 -15.82 -16.14 5.22
C SER A 218 -15.49 -15.21 4.04
N LEU A 219 -15.71 -13.91 4.21
CA LEU A 219 -15.41 -12.90 3.20
C LEU A 219 -14.43 -11.86 3.73
N ALA A 220 -13.42 -11.52 2.91
CA ALA A 220 -12.50 -10.43 3.18
C ALA A 220 -13.04 -9.12 2.61
N VAL A 221 -13.51 -8.24 3.49
CA VAL A 221 -14.25 -7.01 3.16
C VAL A 221 -13.54 -5.76 3.69
N ARG A 222 -13.66 -4.65 2.98
CA ARG A 222 -13.06 -3.36 3.39
C ARG A 222 -13.79 -2.79 4.61
N THR A 223 -13.10 -2.00 5.42
CA THR A 223 -13.66 -1.31 6.60
C THR A 223 -14.90 -0.48 6.30
N GLN A 224 -14.98 0.10 5.10
CA GLN A 224 -16.10 0.92 4.65
C GLN A 224 -17.34 0.11 4.22
N ASN A 225 -17.17 -1.19 3.92
CA ASN A 225 -18.20 -2.10 3.45
C ASN A 225 -18.80 -2.94 4.59
N VAL A 226 -18.50 -2.55 5.83
CA VAL A 226 -18.92 -3.23 7.05
C VAL A 226 -19.60 -2.18 7.92
N SER A 227 -20.78 -2.50 8.44
CA SER A 227 -21.47 -1.67 9.42
C SER A 227 -21.77 -2.51 10.65
N GLN A 228 -21.42 -2.00 11.82
CA GLN A 228 -21.70 -2.65 13.09
C GLN A 228 -23.21 -2.79 13.28
N VAL A 229 -23.63 -4.01 13.61
CA VAL A 229 -24.99 -4.28 14.04
C VAL A 229 -25.04 -4.06 15.54
N VAL A 230 -25.76 -3.02 15.94
CA VAL A 230 -25.94 -2.68 17.35
C VAL A 230 -27.27 -3.29 17.80
N ALA A 231 -27.19 -4.26 18.70
CA ALA A 231 -28.38 -4.78 19.38
C ALA A 231 -28.86 -3.75 20.41
N GLU A 232 -30.15 -3.74 20.70
CA GLU A 232 -30.75 -2.97 21.80
C GLU A 232 -30.66 -1.43 21.70
N ALA A 233 -30.53 -0.88 20.49
CA ALA A 233 -30.58 0.57 20.31
C ALA A 233 -31.98 1.11 20.60
N ARG A 234 -32.08 2.10 21.49
CA ARG A 234 -33.34 2.71 21.93
C ARG A 234 -33.69 3.93 21.08
N VAL A 235 -34.96 4.08 20.73
CA VAL A 235 -35.46 5.24 19.99
C VAL A 235 -35.92 6.33 20.95
N VAL A 236 -35.50 7.57 20.69
CA VAL A 236 -35.92 8.77 21.46
C VAL A 236 -36.16 9.95 20.53
N GLY A 237 -36.95 10.94 20.98
CA GLY A 237 -37.07 12.23 20.28
C GLY A 237 -37.65 12.17 18.86
N THR A 238 -38.24 11.04 18.44
CA THR A 238 -38.84 10.94 17.11
C THR A 238 -40.22 11.57 17.06
N SER A 239 -40.62 12.07 15.88
CA SER A 239 -41.95 12.60 15.59
C SER A 239 -43.06 11.53 15.65
N GLN A 240 -42.68 10.26 15.75
CA GLN A 240 -43.58 9.12 15.94
C GLN A 240 -43.55 8.66 17.40
N PRO A 241 -44.38 9.22 18.29
CA PRO A 241 -44.35 8.90 19.73
C PRO A 241 -44.53 7.41 20.02
N GLN A 242 -45.23 6.66 19.16
CA GLN A 242 -45.39 5.21 19.25
C GLN A 242 -44.09 4.39 19.13
N LEU A 243 -43.01 5.00 18.62
CA LEU A 243 -41.69 4.36 18.53
C LEU A 243 -40.74 4.81 19.66
N ASN A 244 -41.01 5.94 20.31
CA ASN A 244 -40.18 6.43 21.40
C ASN A 244 -40.20 5.44 22.57
N GLY A 245 -39.03 5.14 23.12
CA GLY A 245 -38.85 4.18 24.20
C GLY A 245 -38.78 2.72 23.74
N LYS A 246 -39.08 2.41 22.48
CA LYS A 246 -38.87 1.06 21.93
C LYS A 246 -37.40 0.80 21.68
N VAL A 247 -37.05 -0.47 21.80
CA VAL A 247 -35.71 -0.99 21.60
C VAL A 247 -35.70 -1.77 20.30
N ALA A 248 -34.78 -1.43 19.39
CA ALA A 248 -34.59 -2.16 18.16
C ALA A 248 -33.79 -3.45 18.41
N ALA A 249 -34.14 -4.52 17.71
CA ALA A 249 -33.41 -5.78 17.77
C ALA A 249 -32.04 -5.66 17.08
N ALA A 250 -32.00 -4.89 15.98
CA ALA A 250 -30.77 -4.59 15.26
C ALA A 250 -30.82 -3.17 14.71
N ALA A 251 -29.79 -2.38 15.00
CA ALA A 251 -29.58 -1.06 14.45
C ALA A 251 -28.29 -1.04 13.63
N THR A 252 -28.39 -0.58 12.39
CA THR A 252 -27.23 -0.45 11.50
C THR A 252 -27.17 0.96 10.94
N PHE A 253 -26.01 1.61 11.01
CA PHE A 253 -25.83 2.94 10.46
C PHE A 253 -25.58 2.88 8.95
N ASP A 254 -26.43 3.54 8.18
CA ASP A 254 -26.23 3.71 6.74
C ASP A 254 -25.47 5.02 6.49
N ARG A 255 -24.23 4.89 6.01
CA ARG A 255 -23.34 6.03 5.73
C ARG A 255 -23.81 6.87 4.53
N ALA A 256 -24.48 6.28 3.55
CA ALA A 256 -24.95 6.98 2.36
C ALA A 256 -26.13 7.91 2.71
N THR A 257 -27.06 7.41 3.53
CA THR A 257 -28.24 8.18 3.93
C THR A 257 -28.06 8.95 5.25
N LYS A 258 -26.94 8.71 5.96
CA LYS A 258 -26.65 9.23 7.30
C LYS A 258 -27.77 8.95 8.31
N ARG A 259 -28.39 7.76 8.22
CA ARG A 259 -29.53 7.34 9.05
C ARG A 259 -29.31 5.93 9.59
N TYR A 260 -29.83 5.68 10.79
CA TYR A 260 -29.90 4.34 11.37
C TYR A 260 -31.08 3.57 10.79
N ARG A 261 -30.79 2.42 10.19
CA ARG A 261 -31.77 1.39 9.88
C ARG A 261 -32.05 0.59 11.15
N MET A 262 -33.24 0.76 11.70
CA MET A 262 -33.70 0.11 12.91
C MET A 262 -34.63 -1.04 12.53
N GLU A 263 -34.22 -2.27 12.80
CA GLU A 263 -34.98 -3.49 12.56
C GLU A 263 -35.61 -3.99 13.88
N GLY A 264 -36.81 -4.58 13.80
CA GLY A 264 -37.50 -5.14 14.96
C GLY A 264 -38.32 -4.14 15.80
N LEU A 265 -38.40 -2.87 15.40
CA LEU A 265 -39.28 -1.87 16.06
C LEU A 265 -40.78 -2.07 15.72
N THR A 266 -41.05 -2.64 14.55
CA THR A 266 -42.38 -2.94 14.02
C THR A 266 -42.39 -4.36 13.46
N SER A 267 -43.57 -4.96 13.34
CA SER A 267 -43.73 -6.39 13.05
C SER A 267 -43.12 -6.84 11.72
N LYS A 268 -42.90 -5.94 10.74
CA LYS A 268 -42.35 -6.28 9.40
C LYS A 268 -41.55 -5.14 8.73
N GLY A 269 -41.13 -4.10 9.46
CA GLY A 269 -40.55 -2.90 8.84
C GLY A 269 -39.20 -2.48 9.42
N VAL A 270 -38.28 -2.11 8.53
CA VAL A 270 -37.06 -1.36 8.87
C VAL A 270 -37.42 0.12 8.92
N VAL A 271 -37.14 0.78 10.05
CA VAL A 271 -37.40 2.22 10.22
C VAL A 271 -36.08 2.98 10.12
N ALA A 272 -36.01 3.97 9.22
CA ALA A 272 -34.85 4.82 9.08
C ALA A 272 -34.95 6.06 10.00
N LEU A 273 -34.12 6.12 11.02
CA LEU A 273 -34.09 7.22 12.00
C LEU A 273 -32.79 8.02 11.90
N LYS A 274 -32.85 9.30 12.27
CA LYS A 274 -31.65 10.12 12.37
C LYS A 274 -30.83 9.73 13.60
N PRO A 275 -29.49 9.90 13.58
CA PRO A 275 -28.62 9.64 14.74
C PRO A 275 -29.04 10.36 16.03
N GLU A 276 -29.59 11.57 15.92
CA GLU A 276 -30.13 12.33 17.07
C GLU A 276 -31.28 11.63 17.80
N ASN A 277 -31.99 10.72 17.10
CA ASN A 277 -33.17 10.03 17.62
C ASN A 277 -32.87 8.57 18.03
N VAL A 278 -31.59 8.19 18.07
CA VAL A 278 -31.16 6.83 18.41
C VAL A 278 -30.14 6.88 19.55
N ILE A 279 -30.48 6.22 20.66
CA ILE A 279 -29.57 5.96 21.77
C ILE A 279 -28.96 4.57 21.59
N LEU A 280 -27.64 4.53 21.41
CA LEU A 280 -26.85 3.31 21.35
C LEU A 280 -26.54 2.84 22.79
N PRO A 281 -26.53 1.53 23.05
CA PRO A 281 -26.18 1.00 24.36
C PRO A 281 -24.70 1.23 24.69
N GLN A 282 -24.37 1.13 25.98
CA GLN A 282 -23.00 1.17 26.46
C GLN A 282 -22.16 0.06 25.81
N ARG A 283 -20.84 0.27 25.73
CA ARG A 283 -19.86 -0.61 25.07
C ARG A 283 -20.01 -0.72 23.55
N THR A 284 -20.97 -0.01 22.94
CA THR A 284 -21.03 0.12 21.48
C THR A 284 -19.81 0.87 20.97
N ARG A 285 -19.23 0.38 19.87
CA ARG A 285 -18.10 1.05 19.25
C ARG A 285 -18.61 2.10 18.28
N VAL A 286 -18.10 3.31 18.42
CA VAL A 286 -18.53 4.44 17.64
C VAL A 286 -17.35 5.18 17.04
N THR A 287 -17.53 5.67 15.83
CA THR A 287 -16.65 6.63 15.19
C THR A 287 -17.16 8.03 15.48
N ILE A 288 -16.25 8.88 15.95
CA ILE A 288 -16.54 10.29 16.19
C ILE A 288 -16.53 11.03 14.86
N GLN A 289 -17.53 11.88 14.65
CA GLN A 289 -17.65 12.70 13.45
C GLN A 289 -18.36 14.01 13.77
N ASP A 290 -18.14 15.02 12.94
CA ASP A 290 -18.78 16.35 13.06
C ASP A 290 -18.58 17.04 14.43
N VAL A 291 -17.50 16.71 15.17
CA VAL A 291 -17.15 17.40 16.42
C VAL A 291 -16.43 18.70 16.10
N ILE A 292 -17.15 19.82 16.25
CA ILE A 292 -16.64 21.18 15.97
C ILE A 292 -15.58 21.61 16.99
N SER A 293 -15.73 21.21 18.25
CA SER A 293 -14.83 21.64 19.34
C SER A 293 -13.45 21.00 19.28
N ARG A 294 -13.33 19.82 18.67
CA ARG A 294 -12.10 19.04 18.53
C ARG A 294 -12.09 18.31 17.19
N PRO A 295 -11.93 19.04 16.07
CA PRO A 295 -11.97 18.44 14.74
C PRO A 295 -10.87 17.38 14.53
N GLN A 296 -9.78 17.46 15.28
CA GLN A 296 -8.69 16.47 15.30
C GLN A 296 -9.12 15.07 15.77
N LEU A 297 -10.27 14.95 16.44
CA LEU A 297 -10.81 13.67 16.90
C LEU A 297 -11.81 13.04 15.92
N ASN A 298 -12.22 13.78 14.88
CA ASN A 298 -13.11 13.25 13.85
C ASN A 298 -12.41 12.12 13.08
N GLY A 299 -13.12 11.02 12.88
CA GLY A 299 -12.59 9.79 12.27
C GLY A 299 -11.98 8.81 13.27
N ARG A 300 -11.77 9.20 14.55
CA ARG A 300 -11.30 8.25 15.58
C ARG A 300 -12.44 7.36 16.06
N ALA A 301 -12.12 6.09 16.27
CA ALA A 301 -13.04 5.16 16.91
C ALA A 301 -12.85 5.14 18.43
N GLY A 302 -13.96 5.03 19.15
CA GLY A 302 -14.01 4.88 20.60
C GLY A 302 -15.16 3.96 21.00
N SER A 303 -15.33 3.77 22.29
CA SER A 303 -16.42 2.97 22.86
C SER A 303 -17.29 3.82 23.77
N ILE A 304 -18.61 3.68 23.67
CA ILE A 304 -19.53 4.39 24.55
C ILE A 304 -19.35 3.87 25.98
N ARG A 305 -18.90 4.72 26.90
CA ARG A 305 -18.82 4.44 28.32
C ARG A 305 -20.19 4.63 28.97
N ASP A 306 -20.81 5.78 28.72
CA ASP A 306 -22.08 6.14 29.33
C ASP A 306 -22.88 7.13 28.48
N VAL A 307 -24.16 7.31 28.82
CA VAL A 307 -25.09 8.25 28.17
C VAL A 307 -25.56 9.26 29.22
N GLU A 308 -25.13 10.51 29.10
CA GLU A 308 -25.52 11.60 29.99
C GLU A 308 -26.43 12.59 29.26
N GLY A 309 -27.73 12.55 29.54
CA GLY A 309 -28.71 13.47 28.95
C GLY A 309 -28.79 13.34 27.41
N ASP A 310 -28.32 14.36 26.69
CA ASP A 310 -28.28 14.43 25.22
C ASP A 310 -26.91 14.09 24.60
N ARG A 311 -25.99 13.56 25.42
CA ARG A 311 -24.59 13.31 25.03
C ARG A 311 -24.12 11.89 25.37
N TYR A 312 -23.28 11.35 24.50
CA TYR A 312 -22.48 10.17 24.77
C TYR A 312 -21.18 10.57 25.46
N VAL A 313 -20.80 9.81 26.47
CA VAL A 313 -19.44 9.77 27.03
C VAL A 313 -18.69 8.66 26.29
N VAL A 314 -17.82 9.03 25.37
CA VAL A 314 -17.06 8.09 24.54
C VAL A 314 -15.64 7.98 25.07
N ASP A 315 -15.23 6.76 25.37
CA ASP A 315 -13.85 6.42 25.69
C ASP A 315 -13.04 6.31 24.42
N LEU A 316 -12.02 7.16 24.33
CA LEU A 316 -11.05 7.14 23.26
C LEU A 316 -9.75 6.46 23.73
N PRO A 317 -9.13 5.65 22.88
CA PRO A 317 -7.84 5.00 23.16
C PRO A 317 -6.73 6.05 23.35
N GLY A 318 -6.16 6.08 24.55
CA GLY A 318 -5.06 7.00 24.89
C GLY A 318 -5.47 8.45 25.14
N GLU A 319 -6.76 8.73 25.28
CA GLU A 319 -7.28 10.06 25.61
C GLU A 319 -8.30 10.01 26.76
N ALA A 320 -8.57 11.18 27.34
CA ALA A 320 -9.64 11.33 28.32
C ALA A 320 -11.02 11.11 27.66
N PRO A 321 -12.01 10.60 28.42
CA PRO A 321 -13.37 10.44 27.93
C PRO A 321 -13.92 11.73 27.33
N LEU A 322 -14.45 11.64 26.11
CA LEU A 322 -15.00 12.77 25.37
C LEU A 322 -16.52 12.77 25.43
N LYS A 323 -17.11 13.90 25.80
CA LYS A 323 -18.56 14.11 25.74
C LYS A 323 -18.95 14.64 24.37
N VAL A 324 -19.74 13.87 23.61
CA VAL A 324 -20.19 14.21 22.25
C VAL A 324 -21.71 14.11 22.13
N ARG A 325 -22.34 14.92 21.28
CA ARG A 325 -23.78 14.82 21.01
C ARG A 325 -24.11 13.55 20.23
N PHE A 326 -25.36 13.10 20.29
CA PHE A 326 -25.78 11.86 19.62
C PHE A 326 -25.53 11.82 18.11
N HIS A 327 -25.62 12.95 17.41
CA HIS A 327 -25.31 12.99 15.98
C HIS A 327 -23.82 12.86 15.65
N ALA A 328 -22.95 13.18 16.61
CA ALA A 328 -21.51 13.23 16.45
C ALA A 328 -20.82 11.89 16.76
N ALA A 329 -21.58 10.87 17.17
CA ALA A 329 -21.07 9.51 17.36
C ALA A 329 -21.93 8.53 16.57
N VAL A 330 -21.31 7.78 15.66
CA VAL A 330 -22.01 6.75 14.89
C VAL A 330 -21.38 5.39 15.06
N ALA A 331 -22.21 4.35 15.04
CA ALA A 331 -21.72 2.97 15.04
C ALA A 331 -20.75 2.75 13.87
N CYS A 332 -19.63 2.08 14.15
CA CYS A 332 -18.53 1.87 13.17
C CYS A 332 -18.99 1.08 11.94
#